data_AF-A0A380NGU8-F1
#
_entry.id   AF-A0A380NGU8-F1
#
_cell.length_a   1.000
_cell.length_b   1.000
_cell.length_c   1.000
_cell.angle_alpha   90.00
_cell.angle_beta   90.00
_cell.angle_gamma   90.00
#
_symmetry.space_group_name_H-M   'P 1'
#
loop_
_entity.id
_entity.type
_entity.pdbx_description
1 polymer ?
#
loop_
_entity_poly.entity_id
_entity_poly.type
_entity_poly.pdbx_seq_one_letter_code
_entity_poly.pdbx_strand_id
1 'polypeptide(L)'
;MQVSDSEMVTTSGKVVPKQTVGRKVLGEFAPTFAHLNDDVLFGEVWSRDLELPAKQRSIITITSLVSQGLNGDALKAHLQIGKQNGITKEEIAEILTHVAFYAGWPKVWGAFPLAQEVWSDKEVWSDK
;
A
#
# COMPACT_ATOMS: atom_id res chain seq x y z
N MET A 1 5.66 -21.60 3.40
CA MET A 1 6.88 -21.34 4.19
C MET A 1 6.42 -20.78 5.52
N GLN A 2 6.65 -21.50 6.61
CA GLN A 2 6.22 -21.10 7.96
C GLN A 2 7.14 -19.97 8.42
N VAL A 3 6.59 -18.79 8.70
CA VAL A 3 7.35 -17.63 9.20
C VAL A 3 7.74 -17.92 10.65
N SER A 4 9.00 -17.71 11.01
CA SER A 4 9.52 -18.03 12.35
C SER A 4 9.06 -17.00 13.39
N ASP A 5 8.92 -17.39 14.67
CA ASP A 5 8.45 -16.47 15.74
C ASP A 5 9.37 -15.24 15.93
N SER A 6 10.65 -15.31 15.55
CA SER A 6 11.59 -14.17 15.54
C SER A 6 11.32 -13.13 14.45
N GLU A 7 10.46 -13.46 13.48
CA GLU A 7 10.04 -12.59 12.40
C GLU A 7 8.64 -12.01 12.65
N MET A 8 8.15 -12.05 13.88
CA MET A 8 6.84 -11.52 14.27
C MET A 8 7.02 -10.35 15.25
N VAL A 9 6.23 -9.29 15.08
CA VAL A 9 6.21 -8.10 15.95
C VAL A 9 4.79 -7.87 16.44
N THR A 10 4.64 -7.52 17.72
CA THR A 10 3.35 -7.13 18.27
C THR A 10 3.16 -5.63 18.12
N THR A 11 2.15 -5.25 17.34
CA THR A 11 1.74 -3.87 17.10
C THR A 11 0.29 -3.72 17.52
N SER A 12 0.00 -2.84 18.48
CA SER A 12 -1.37 -2.58 18.97
C SER A 12 -2.16 -3.86 19.30
N GLY A 13 -1.49 -4.86 19.86
CA GLY A 13 -2.09 -6.15 20.22
C GLY A 13 -2.26 -7.15 19.07
N LYS A 14 -1.85 -6.82 17.84
CA LYS A 14 -1.80 -7.76 16.70
C LYS A 14 -0.37 -8.22 16.45
N VAL A 15 -0.19 -9.53 16.32
CA VAL A 15 1.07 -10.13 15.88
C VAL A 15 1.12 -10.09 14.36
N VAL A 16 2.06 -9.32 13.81
CA VAL A 16 2.26 -9.17 12.36
C VAL A 16 3.70 -9.53 11.98
N PRO A 17 3.93 -10.03 10.76
CA PRO A 17 5.28 -10.28 10.28
C PRO A 17 6.12 -8.99 10.27
N LYS A 18 7.35 -9.08 10.75
CA LYS A 18 8.35 -8.02 10.71
C LYS A 18 8.67 -7.70 9.25
N GLN A 19 8.50 -6.44 8.87
CA GLN A 19 8.92 -5.99 7.56
C GLN A 19 10.45 -6.08 7.44
N THR A 20 10.94 -6.73 6.38
CA THR A 20 12.38 -6.96 6.14
C THR A 20 12.79 -6.76 4.68
N VAL A 21 11.87 -6.31 3.82
CA VAL A 21 12.13 -6.13 2.39
C VAL A 21 13.24 -5.09 2.16
N GLY A 22 13.30 -4.01 2.95
CA GLY A 22 14.33 -2.99 2.84
C GLY A 22 15.72 -3.59 3.02
N ARG A 23 15.94 -4.37 4.10
CA ARG A 23 17.22 -5.05 4.33
C ARG A 23 17.54 -6.11 3.27
N LYS A 24 16.54 -6.88 2.82
CA LYS A 24 16.75 -7.92 1.80
C LYS A 24 17.16 -7.35 0.44
N VAL A 25 16.61 -6.21 0.06
CA VAL A 25 16.85 -5.61 -1.27
C VAL A 25 18.00 -4.60 -1.25
N LEU A 26 18.12 -3.81 -0.19
CA LEU A 26 19.01 -2.64 -0.12
C LEU A 26 20.04 -2.70 1.01
N GLY A 27 20.14 -3.81 1.74
CA GLY A 27 20.99 -3.91 2.94
C GLY A 27 22.46 -3.60 2.70
N GLU A 28 23.03 -4.05 1.57
CA GLU A 28 24.42 -3.76 1.23
C GLU A 28 24.59 -2.39 0.55
N PHE A 29 23.67 -2.03 -0.35
CA PHE A 29 23.78 -0.83 -1.17
C PHE A 29 23.42 0.45 -0.41
N ALA A 30 22.35 0.42 0.39
CA ALA A 30 21.83 1.57 1.12
C ALA A 30 21.32 1.14 2.53
N PRO A 31 22.22 0.70 3.42
CA PRO A 31 21.87 0.12 4.72
C PRO A 31 21.01 1.05 5.60
N THR A 32 21.30 2.35 5.58
CA THR A 32 20.51 3.34 6.34
C THR A 32 19.08 3.43 5.82
N PHE A 33 18.90 3.44 4.49
CA PHE A 33 17.57 3.48 3.90
C PHE A 33 16.79 2.20 4.21
N ALA A 34 17.45 1.03 4.13
CA ALA A 34 16.87 -0.24 4.50
C ALA A 34 16.37 -0.26 5.97
N HIS A 35 17.17 0.26 6.90
CA HIS A 35 16.78 0.40 8.31
C HIS A 35 15.58 1.34 8.48
N LEU A 36 15.59 2.53 7.86
CA LEU A 36 14.49 3.48 7.94
C LEU A 36 13.19 2.91 7.35
N ASN A 37 13.27 2.14 6.27
CA ASN A 37 12.11 1.47 5.70
C ASN A 37 11.53 0.43 6.66
N ASP A 38 12.36 -0.49 7.13
CA ASP A 38 11.86 -1.66 7.87
C ASP A 38 11.46 -1.33 9.30
N ASP A 39 12.30 -0.58 10.03
CA ASP A 39 12.10 -0.34 11.46
C ASP A 39 11.26 0.91 11.70
N VAL A 40 11.57 2.03 11.02
CA VAL A 40 10.90 3.30 11.30
C VAL A 40 9.58 3.40 10.55
N LEU A 41 9.60 3.26 9.22
CA LEU A 41 8.39 3.39 8.42
C LEU A 41 7.36 2.31 8.79
N PHE A 42 7.73 1.03 8.67
CA PHE A 42 6.78 -0.06 8.95
C PHE A 42 6.71 -0.47 10.42
N GLY A 43 7.85 -0.50 11.13
CA GLY A 43 7.88 -0.88 12.54
C GLY A 43 7.33 0.16 13.50
N GLU A 44 7.38 1.46 13.18
CA GLU A 44 6.88 2.53 14.04
C GLU A 44 5.72 3.34 13.43
N VAL A 45 5.86 3.88 12.21
CA VAL A 45 4.87 4.83 11.69
C VAL A 45 3.58 4.14 11.25
N TRP A 46 3.68 3.07 10.46
CA TRP A 46 2.52 2.28 10.04
C TRP A 46 1.93 1.44 11.17
N SER A 47 2.71 1.19 12.21
CA SER A 47 2.30 0.41 13.37
C SER A 47 1.41 1.22 14.33
N ARG A 48 1.43 2.55 14.26
CA ARG A 48 0.55 3.45 15.01
C ARG A 48 -0.88 3.47 14.44
N ASP A 49 -1.68 2.45 14.72
CA ASP A 49 -3.03 2.31 14.18
C ASP A 49 -4.17 2.69 15.14
N LEU A 50 -3.86 3.17 16.36
CA LEU A 50 -4.86 3.56 17.36
C LEU A 50 -5.63 4.82 16.95
N GLU A 51 -4.95 5.91 16.57
CA GLU A 51 -5.60 7.17 16.20
C GLU A 51 -5.97 7.25 14.71
N LEU A 52 -5.20 6.57 13.87
CA LEU A 52 -5.40 6.52 12.43
C LEU A 52 -5.29 5.06 11.95
N PRO A 53 -6.42 4.34 11.86
CA PRO A 53 -6.44 2.94 11.51
C PRO A 53 -5.75 2.63 10.18
N ALA A 54 -5.23 1.41 10.05
CA ALA A 54 -4.47 0.97 8.88
C ALA A 54 -5.20 1.20 7.54
N LYS A 55 -6.54 1.00 7.51
CA LYS A 55 -7.37 1.32 6.35
C LYS A 55 -7.27 2.78 5.93
N GLN A 56 -7.40 3.72 6.88
CA GLN A 56 -7.32 5.15 6.61
C GLN A 56 -5.90 5.57 6.20
N ARG A 57 -4.87 4.99 6.81
CA ARG A 57 -3.47 5.18 6.37
C ARG A 57 -3.27 4.74 4.92
N SER A 58 -3.78 3.56 4.55
CA SER A 58 -3.74 3.07 3.17
C SER A 58 -4.43 4.02 2.20
N ILE A 59 -5.62 4.53 2.54
CA ILE A 59 -6.32 5.53 1.71
C ILE A 59 -5.42 6.74 1.49
N ILE A 60 -4.87 7.33 2.56
CA ILE A 60 -4.00 8.52 2.49
C ILE A 60 -2.75 8.26 1.62
N THR A 61 -2.10 7.11 1.79
CA THR A 61 -0.91 6.78 1.00
C THR A 61 -1.25 6.59 -0.48
N ILE A 62 -2.31 5.86 -0.80
CA ILE A 62 -2.76 5.64 -2.18
C ILE A 62 -3.09 6.98 -2.85
N THR A 63 -3.90 7.83 -2.20
CA THR A 63 -4.28 9.13 -2.78
C THR A 63 -3.07 10.06 -2.95
N SER A 64 -2.10 10.01 -2.04
CA SER A 64 -0.85 10.76 -2.15
C SER A 64 0.01 10.32 -3.35
N LEU A 65 0.16 9.01 -3.57
CA LEU A 65 0.89 8.47 -4.72
C LEU A 65 0.23 8.85 -6.05
N VAL A 66 -1.09 8.64 -6.14
CA VAL A 66 -1.87 9.01 -7.33
C VAL A 66 -1.78 10.52 -7.61
N SER A 67 -1.88 11.36 -6.57
CA SER A 67 -1.79 12.82 -6.72
C SER A 67 -0.44 13.30 -7.25
N GLN A 68 0.63 12.54 -6.97
CA GLN A 68 1.97 12.77 -7.49
C GLN A 68 2.19 12.18 -8.89
N GLY A 69 1.22 11.42 -9.43
CA GLY A 69 1.34 10.73 -10.71
C GLY A 69 2.20 9.47 -10.65
N LEU A 70 2.45 8.93 -9.46
CA LEU A 70 3.28 7.75 -9.24
C LEU A 70 2.45 6.48 -9.48
N ASN A 71 2.27 6.12 -10.75
CA ASN A 71 1.39 5.02 -11.18
C ASN A 71 2.16 3.71 -11.49
N GLY A 72 3.17 3.38 -10.69
CA GLY A 72 4.03 2.19 -10.88
C GLY A 72 3.88 1.14 -9.78
N ASP A 73 4.91 0.31 -9.60
CA ASP A 73 4.94 -0.80 -8.63
C ASP A 73 4.64 -0.35 -7.19
N ALA A 74 5.08 0.86 -6.81
CA ALA A 74 4.79 1.44 -5.50
C ALA A 74 3.29 1.62 -5.27
N LEU A 75 2.55 2.14 -6.25
CA LEU A 75 1.10 2.30 -6.14
C LEU A 75 0.41 0.94 -6.09
N LYS A 76 0.83 -0.02 -6.94
CA LYS A 76 0.29 -1.38 -6.93
C LYS A 76 0.47 -2.07 -5.58
N ALA A 77 1.66 -1.95 -4.97
CA ALA A 77 1.94 -2.50 -3.64
C ALA A 77 1.02 -1.86 -2.58
N HIS A 78 0.84 -0.54 -2.61
CA HIS A 78 -0.04 0.14 -1.64
C HIS A 78 -1.54 -0.14 -1.87
N LEU A 79 -1.96 -0.38 -3.11
CA LEU A 79 -3.30 -0.86 -3.43
C LEU A 79 -3.54 -2.26 -2.82
N GLN A 80 -2.58 -3.19 -2.94
CA GLN A 80 -2.66 -4.51 -2.33
C GLN A 80 -2.71 -4.43 -0.79
N ILE A 81 -1.88 -3.58 -0.18
CA ILE A 81 -1.92 -3.30 1.27
C ILE A 81 -3.29 -2.72 1.66
N GLY A 82 -3.84 -1.80 0.87
CA GLY A 82 -5.17 -1.23 1.06
C GLY A 82 -6.28 -2.29 1.07
N LYS A 83 -6.24 -3.22 0.11
CA LYS A 83 -7.17 -4.36 0.06
C LYS A 83 -7.05 -5.23 1.32
N GLN A 84 -5.84 -5.56 1.75
CA GLN A 84 -5.59 -6.34 2.98
C GLN A 84 -6.10 -5.61 4.23
N ASN A 85 -6.00 -4.29 4.26
CA ASN A 85 -6.52 -3.44 5.34
C ASN A 85 -8.03 -3.18 5.24
N GLY A 86 -8.73 -3.81 4.30
CA GLY A 86 -10.19 -3.80 4.23
C GLY A 86 -10.80 -2.67 3.40
N ILE A 87 -10.04 -2.05 2.47
CA ILE A 87 -10.62 -1.20 1.43
C ILE A 87 -11.38 -2.09 0.44
N THR A 88 -12.67 -1.83 0.25
CA THR A 88 -13.50 -2.58 -0.70
C THR A 88 -13.31 -2.09 -2.14
N LYS A 89 -13.81 -2.86 -3.11
CA LYS A 89 -13.78 -2.49 -4.53
C LYS A 89 -14.56 -1.18 -4.77
N GLU A 90 -15.69 -1.04 -4.11
CA GLU A 90 -16.57 0.13 -4.20
C GLU A 90 -15.88 1.36 -3.59
N GLU A 91 -15.25 1.20 -2.43
CA GLU A 91 -14.53 2.29 -1.78
C GLU A 91 -13.34 2.78 -2.61
N ILE A 92 -12.50 1.89 -3.16
CA ILE A 92 -11.36 2.34 -3.97
C ILE A 92 -11.81 3.02 -5.27
N ALA A 93 -12.89 2.55 -5.89
CA ALA A 93 -13.46 3.19 -7.07
C ALA A 93 -13.96 4.61 -6.76
N GLU A 94 -14.68 4.79 -5.65
CA GLU A 94 -15.16 6.10 -5.18
C GLU A 94 -14.00 7.02 -4.77
N ILE A 95 -13.00 6.51 -4.05
CA ILE A 95 -11.81 7.27 -3.64
C ILE A 95 -11.08 7.82 -4.86
N LEU A 96 -10.78 6.97 -5.84
CA LEU A 96 -10.07 7.40 -7.06
C LEU A 96 -10.90 8.40 -7.85
N THR A 97 -12.20 8.14 -8.01
CA THR A 97 -13.13 9.07 -8.67
C THR A 97 -13.14 10.44 -7.99
N HIS A 98 -13.19 10.47 -6.65
CA HIS A 98 -13.15 11.72 -5.89
C HIS A 98 -11.81 12.44 -6.05
N VAL A 99 -10.69 11.70 -6.00
CA VAL A 99 -9.34 12.26 -6.20
C VAL A 99 -9.18 12.89 -7.58
N ALA A 100 -9.90 12.43 -8.61
CA ALA A 100 -9.78 12.99 -9.97
C ALA A 100 -10.11 14.49 -10.02
N PHE A 101 -11.02 14.96 -9.17
CA PHE A 101 -11.38 16.37 -9.05
C PHE A 101 -10.28 17.23 -8.42
N TYR A 102 -9.39 16.65 -7.63
CA TYR A 102 -8.34 17.38 -6.90
C TYR A 102 -6.94 17.18 -7.48
N ALA A 103 -6.67 16.01 -8.05
CA ALA A 103 -5.36 15.63 -8.60
C ALA A 103 -5.29 15.72 -10.13
N GLY A 104 -6.44 15.80 -10.80
CA GLY A 104 -6.56 15.85 -12.25
C GLY A 104 -6.81 14.47 -12.89
N TRP A 105 -7.65 14.48 -13.93
CA TRP A 105 -8.11 13.28 -14.63
C TRP A 105 -6.98 12.34 -15.12
N PRO A 106 -5.91 12.83 -15.77
CA PRO A 106 -4.89 11.94 -16.34
C PRO A 106 -4.17 11.07 -15.30
N LYS A 107 -3.91 11.64 -14.11
CA LYS A 107 -3.21 10.90 -13.04
C LYS A 107 -4.05 9.76 -12.51
N VAL A 108 -5.34 10.03 -12.25
CA VAL A 108 -6.27 9.01 -11.75
C VAL A 108 -6.62 7.99 -12.83
N TRP A 109 -6.76 8.42 -14.08
CA TRP A 109 -6.99 7.50 -15.21
C TRP A 109 -5.89 6.43 -15.29
N GLY A 110 -4.62 6.83 -15.09
CA GLY A 110 -3.50 5.89 -15.03
C GLY A 110 -3.48 4.97 -13.79
N ALA A 111 -4.23 5.27 -12.74
CA ALA A 111 -4.30 4.46 -11.52
C ALA A 111 -5.37 3.36 -11.60
N PHE A 112 -6.46 3.58 -12.36
CA PHE A 112 -7.56 2.62 -12.46
C PHE A 112 -7.16 1.22 -12.94
N PRO A 113 -6.29 1.04 -13.95
CA PRO A 113 -5.86 -0.30 -14.37
C PRO A 113 -5.20 -1.10 -13.24
N LEU A 114 -4.39 -0.45 -12.39
CA LEU A 114 -3.76 -1.09 -11.23
C LEU A 114 -4.79 -1.45 -10.15
N ALA A 115 -5.74 -0.55 -9.88
CA ALA A 115 -6.83 -0.84 -8.94
C ALA A 115 -7.72 -1.98 -9.45
N GLN A 116 -8.04 -2.02 -10.75
CA GLN A 116 -8.74 -3.13 -11.37
C GLN A 116 -7.95 -4.43 -11.19
N GLU A 117 -6.64 -4.45 -11.43
CA GLU A 117 -5.84 -5.66 -11.25
C GLU A 117 -5.91 -6.20 -9.81
N VAL A 118 -5.88 -5.32 -8.81
CA VAL A 118 -5.89 -5.71 -7.39
C VAL A 118 -7.28 -6.17 -6.92
N TRP A 119 -8.37 -5.59 -7.43
CA TRP A 119 -9.75 -5.91 -7.02
C TRP A 119 -10.56 -6.73 -8.03
N SER A 120 -9.96 -7.16 -9.13
CA SER A 120 -10.60 -8.10 -10.06
C SER A 120 -10.40 -9.54 -9.59
N ASP A 121 -11.48 -10.31 -9.58
CA ASP A 121 -11.43 -11.78 -9.47
C ASP A 121 -11.18 -12.45 -10.84
N LYS A 122 -10.74 -11.65 -11.85
CA LYS A 122 -10.71 -11.86 -13.33
C LYS A 122 -12.13 -11.88 -13.94
N GLU A 123 -12.44 -11.29 -15.09
CA GLU A 123 -11.68 -11.09 -16.33
C GLU A 123 -11.26 -9.65 -16.63
N VAL A 124 -10.08 -9.52 -17.23
CA VAL A 124 -9.60 -8.32 -17.91
C VAL A 124 -10.56 -8.04 -19.07
N TRP A 125 -11.09 -6.81 -19.10
CA TRP A 125 -11.89 -6.29 -20.21
C TRP A 125 -11.19 -6.57 -21.54
N SER A 126 -11.70 -7.51 -22.34
CA SER A 126 -11.26 -7.68 -23.72
C SER A 126 -11.96 -6.62 -24.56
N ASP A 127 -11.18 -5.72 -25.15
CA ASP A 127 -11.68 -4.69 -26.06
C ASP A 127 -12.58 -5.27 -27.16
N LYS A 128 -13.70 -4.61 -27.40
CA LYS A 128 -14.41 -4.58 -28.68
C LYS A 128 -14.28 -3.18 -29.26
#